data_AF-A0A117NQD8-F1
#
_entry.id   AF-A0A117NQD8-F1
#
_cell.length_a   1.000
_cell.length_b   1.000
_cell.length_c   1.000
_cell.angle_alpha   90.00
_cell.angle_beta   90.00
_cell.angle_gamma   90.00
#
_symmetry.space_group_name_H-M   'P 1'
#
loop_
_entity.id
_entity.type
_entity.pdbx_description
1 polymer ?
#
loop_
_entity_poly.entity_id
_entity_poly.type
_entity_poly.pdbx_seq_one_letter_code
_entity_poly.pdbx_strand_id
1 'polypeptide(L)' 'MRLSEYCSSLDIDRAIAVTVDSFIGSQKVSCKKALSRAFAKYTLSRPKPQSKRRAGIPVSNPHLPRAQPTAH' A
#
# COMPACT_ATOMS: atom_id res chain seq x y z
N MET A 1 3.65 -2.05 17.48
CA MET A 1 3.03 -1.79 18.79
C MET A 1 3.95 -0.85 19.56
N ARG A 2 3.43 0.10 20.34
CA ARG A 2 4.25 0.98 21.20
C ARG A 2 4.27 0.40 22.62
N LEU A 3 5.41 0.52 23.31
CA LEU A 3 5.55 0.25 24.74
C LEU A 3 5.05 1.47 25.53
N SER A 4 3.75 1.70 25.50
CA SER A 4 3.08 2.83 26.14
C SER A 4 1.94 2.27 26.98
N GLU A 5 1.84 2.70 28.23
CA GLU A 5 0.75 2.31 29.14
C GLU A 5 -0.62 2.78 28.64
N TYR A 6 -0.66 3.88 27.87
CA TYR A 6 -1.89 4.46 27.35
C TYR A 6 -1.99 4.36 25.83
N CYS A 7 -3.21 4.13 25.34
CA CYS A 7 -3.56 4.14 23.93
C CYS A 7 -3.55 5.56 23.36
N SER A 8 -2.84 5.75 22.25
CA SER A 8 -2.96 6.99 21.47
C SER A 8 -4.08 6.88 20.42
N SER A 9 -4.60 8.01 19.92
CA SER A 9 -5.59 8.03 18.84
C SER A 9 -5.12 7.24 17.61
N LEU A 10 -3.82 7.29 17.30
CA LEU A 10 -3.20 6.48 16.25
C LEU A 10 -3.34 4.97 16.48
N ASP A 11 -3.29 4.51 17.72
CA ASP A 11 -3.43 3.08 18.04
C ASP A 11 -4.88 2.63 17.89
N ILE A 12 -5.83 3.49 18.26
CA ILE A 12 -7.27 3.28 18.05
C ILE A 12 -7.58 3.19 16.54
N ASP A 13 -7.10 4.15 15.75
CA ASP A 13 -7.32 4.16 14.29
C ASP A 13 -6.74 2.91 13.61
N ARG A 14 -5.56 2.45 14.06
CA ARG A 14 -4.94 1.21 13.57
C ARG A 14 -5.79 -0.01 13.93
N ALA A 15 -6.32 -0.08 15.15
CA ALA A 15 -7.17 -1.19 15.60
C ALA A 15 -8.49 -1.25 14.81
N ILE A 16 -9.11 -0.09 14.56
CA ILE A 16 -10.31 0.01 13.72
C ILE A 16 -10.00 -0.46 12.30
N ALA A 17 -8.90 0.01 11.70
CA ALA A 17 -8.51 -0.37 10.36
C ALA A 17 -8.32 -1.89 10.22
N VAL A 18 -7.59 -2.53 11.15
CA VAL A 18 -7.36 -3.98 11.14
C VAL A 18 -8.67 -4.76 11.28
N THR A 19 -9.55 -4.32 12.18
CA THR A 19 -10.85 -4.95 12.40
C THR A 19 -11.73 -4.88 11.15
N VAL A 20 -11.81 -3.70 10.54
CA VAL A 20 -12.60 -3.47 9.32
C VAL A 20 -12.06 -4.27 8.14
N ASP A 21 -10.74 -4.31 7.96
CA ASP A 21 -10.12 -5.06 6.85
C ASP A 21 -10.36 -6.58 6.98
N SER A 22 -10.25 -7.10 8.21
CA SER A 22 -10.58 -8.50 8.52
C SER A 22 -12.07 -8.81 8.29
N PHE A 23 -12.96 -7.92 8.74
CA PHE A 23 -14.40 -8.06 8.52
C PHE A 23 -14.74 -8.13 7.03
N ILE A 24 -14.24 -7.20 6.21
CA ILE A 24 -14.48 -7.20 4.76
C ILE A 24 -13.84 -8.43 4.09
N GLY A 25 -12.63 -8.80 4.52
CA GLY A 25 -11.88 -9.94 4.00
C GLY A 25 -12.63 -11.27 4.13
N SER A 26 -13.39 -11.44 5.21
CA SER A 26 -14.20 -12.62 5.50
C SER A 26 -15.58 -12.64 4.81
N GLN A 27 -16.03 -11.54 4.21
CA GLN A 27 -17.34 -11.51 3.55
C GLN A 27 -17.35 -12.20 2.18
N LYS A 28 -18.54 -12.52 1.67
CA LYS A 28 -18.72 -13.05 0.30
C LYS A 28 -18.24 -12.03 -0.75
N VAL A 29 -17.63 -12.52 -1.83
CA VAL A 29 -17.04 -11.67 -2.89
C VAL A 29 -18.02 -10.64 -3.45
N SER A 30 -19.30 -10.99 -3.58
CA SER A 30 -20.35 -10.12 -4.12
C SER A 30 -20.54 -8.81 -3.34
N CYS A 31 -20.37 -8.83 -2.01
CA CYS A 31 -20.56 -7.64 -1.17
C CYS A 31 -19.26 -6.92 -0.81
N LYS A 32 -18.07 -7.52 -1.03
CA LYS A 32 -16.77 -6.91 -0.67
C LYS A 32 -16.57 -5.51 -1.25
N LYS A 33 -16.98 -5.28 -2.50
CA LYS A 33 -16.84 -3.97 -3.16
C LYS A 33 -17.72 -2.90 -2.52
N ALA A 34 -18.96 -3.26 -2.15
CA ALA A 34 -19.88 -2.33 -1.48
C ALA A 34 -19.37 -2.00 -0.08
N LEU A 35 -18.93 -3.00 0.68
CA LEU A 35 -18.40 -2.83 2.04
C LEU A 35 -17.09 -2.03 2.04
N SER A 36 -16.17 -2.29 1.10
CA SER A 36 -14.94 -1.52 0.96
C SER A 36 -15.20 -0.02 0.74
N ARG A 37 -16.25 0.31 -0.02
CA ARG A 37 -16.66 1.71 -0.22
C ARG A 37 -17.28 2.31 1.03
N ALA A 38 -18.15 1.57 1.72
CA ALA A 38 -18.81 2.03 2.94
C ALA A 38 -17.82 2.32 4.08
N PHE A 39 -16.77 1.49 4.21
CA PHE A 39 -15.77 1.61 5.27
C PHE A 39 -14.48 2.32 4.83
N ALA A 40 -14.48 3.01 3.68
CA ALA A 40 -13.29 3.61 3.08
C ALA A 40 -12.52 4.54 4.04
N LYS A 41 -13.21 5.26 4.93
CA LYS A 41 -12.61 6.10 5.97
C LYS A 41 -11.60 5.33 6.84
N TYR A 42 -11.91 4.09 7.18
CA TYR A 42 -11.14 3.27 8.12
C TYR A 42 -10.05 2.44 7.44
N THR A 43 -10.12 2.26 6.13
CA THR A 43 -9.14 1.47 5.36
C THR A 43 -8.15 2.34 4.57
N LEU A 44 -8.53 3.55 4.14
CA LEU A 44 -7.68 4.46 3.35
C LEU A 44 -6.81 5.40 4.20
N SER A 45 -7.24 5.74 5.43
CA SER A 45 -6.53 6.67 6.32
C SER A 45 -5.28 6.07 6.97
N ARG A 46 -4.91 4.84 6.59
CA ARG A 46 -3.72 4.18 7.12
C ARG A 46 -2.49 4.93 6.59
N PRO A 47 -1.66 5.57 7.43
CA PRO A 47 -0.34 6.02 7.00
C PRO A 47 0.39 4.76 6.55
N LYS A 48 0.48 4.57 5.22
CA LYS A 48 1.17 3.42 4.65
C LYS A 48 2.59 3.50 5.20
N PRO A 49 3.13 2.45 5.85
CA PRO A 49 4.58 2.36 5.96
C PRO A 49 5.07 2.48 4.53
N GLN A 50 5.80 3.55 4.24
CA GLN A 50 6.31 3.90 2.92
C GLN A 50 6.77 2.61 2.26
N SER A 51 5.95 2.10 1.34
CA SER A 51 6.27 0.85 0.68
C SER A 51 7.53 1.16 -0.10
N LYS A 52 8.68 0.73 0.41
CA LYS A 52 9.93 0.65 -0.33
C LYS A 52 9.84 -0.41 -1.44
N ARG A 53 8.63 -0.71 -1.95
CA ARG A 53 8.46 -1.20 -3.31
C ARG A 53 8.94 -0.07 -4.20
N ARG A 54 10.26 -0.07 -4.40
CA ARG A 54 10.96 0.67 -5.45
C ARG A 54 10.05 0.56 -6.67
N ALA A 55 9.53 1.70 -7.13
CA ALA A 55 9.05 1.80 -8.48
C ALA A 55 10.09 1.12 -9.37
N GLY A 56 9.64 0.21 -10.23
CA GLY A 56 10.48 -0.74 -10.94
C GLY A 56 11.76 -0.11 -11.45
N ILE A 57 12.85 -0.87 -11.36
CA ILE A 57 14.08 -0.56 -12.06
C ILE A 57 13.67 -0.28 -13.52
N PRO A 58 13.89 0.92 -14.09
CA PRO A 58 13.63 1.13 -15.49
C PRO A 58 14.57 0.18 -16.25
N VAL A 59 14.03 -0.84 -16.90
CA VAL A 59 14.79 -1.71 -17.78
C VAL A 59 15.35 -0.80 -18.88
N SER A 60 16.67 -0.66 -18.92
CA SER A 60 17.34 0.11 -19.97
C SER A 60 16.97 -0.52 -21.31
N ASN A 61 16.43 0.31 -22.21
CA ASN A 61 15.89 -0.11 -23.49
C ASN A 61 16.99 -0.81 -24.32
N PRO A 62 16.90 -2.13 -24.62
CA PRO A 62 17.97 -2.88 -25.27
C PRO A 62 18.18 -2.54 -26.76
N HIS A 63 17.39 -1.61 -27.31
CA HIS A 63 17.41 -1.20 -28.72
C HIS A 63 18.11 0.12 -29.00
N LEU A 64 18.96 0.62 -28.10
CA LEU A 64 19.84 1.74 -28.44
C LEU A 64 21.00 1.23 -29.33
N PRO A 65 21.13 1.71 -30.58
CA PRO A 65 22.28 1.34 -31.42
C PRO A 65 23.55 1.87 -30.78
N ARG A 66 24.50 0.97 -30.52
CA ARG A 66 25.84 1.28 -30.01
C ARG A 66 26.49 2.31 -30.92
N ALA A 67 26.71 3.53 -30.41
CA ALA A 67 27.45 4.56 -31.12
C ALA A 67 28.87 4.03 -31.41
N GLN A 68 29.21 3.97 -32.70
CA GLN A 68 30.54 3.60 -33.17
C GLN A 68 31.50 4.76 -32.88
N PRO A 69 32.69 4.52 -32.29
CA PRO A 69 33.69 5.56 -32.17
C PRO A 69 34.32 5.84 -33.55
N THR A 70 34.19 7.08 -34.02
CA THR A 70 34.93 7.58 -35.18
C THR A 70 36.39 7.74 -34.81
N ALA A 71 37.26 6.97 -35.48
CA ALA A 71 38.70 7.10 -35.39
C ALA A 71 39.19 8.33 -36.18
N HIS A 72 39.98 9.18 -35.54
CA HIS A 72 40.90 10.14 -36.17
C HIS A 72 42.19 10.21 -35.34
#